data_AF-A0A7V5YNH6-F1
#
_entry.id   AF-A0A7V5YNH6-F1
#
_cell.length_a   1.000
_cell.length_b   1.000
_cell.length_c   1.000
_cell.angle_alpha   90.00
_cell.angle_beta   90.00
_cell.angle_gamma   90.00
#
_symmetry.space_group_name_H-M   'P 1'
#
loop_
_entity.id
_entity.type
_entity.pdbx_description
1 polymer ?
#
loop_
_entity_poly.entity_id
_entity_poly.type
_entity_poly.pdbx_seq_one_letter_code
_entity_poly.pdbx_strand_id
1 'polypeptide(L)'
;MNEKKARITITLPKEMLEAIDRRIDRVFFKNRSHTIECLLAQVIGFQAVRQAVILLGGKNAEKKVAILADILQILKKTEVKNLLIITGKAEPELNQKLEAYSFNGFSTRFASSDRGSGGALKEHHELISTAGPFYVFNTSIFPKKLDLEKMAKFHHKMGRVATVYQVDAKENEVYVFEPEILRYIPNREFVLLEKQVLPELFKNRLAILFPKDIKI
;
A
#
# COMPACT_ATOMS: atom_id res chain seq x y z
N MET A 1 -5.37 -10.88 -15.85
CA MET A 1 -6.45 -10.33 -16.69
C MET A 1 -6.42 -8.81 -16.52
N ASN A 2 -6.13 -8.03 -17.57
CA ASN A 2 -6.04 -6.56 -17.47
C ASN A 2 -7.39 -6.00 -16.97
N GLU A 3 -7.36 -5.16 -15.93
CA GLU A 3 -8.49 -4.31 -15.58
C GLU A 3 -8.92 -3.55 -16.85
N LYS A 4 -10.17 -3.73 -17.29
CA LYS A 4 -10.68 -3.06 -18.49
C LYS A 4 -10.86 -1.57 -18.18
N LYS A 5 -9.83 -0.77 -18.48
CA LYS A 5 -9.94 0.70 -18.49
C LYS A 5 -10.79 1.14 -19.68
N ALA A 6 -11.77 2.01 -19.45
CA ALA A 6 -12.53 2.65 -20.52
C ALA A 6 -11.76 3.86 -21.06
N ARG A 7 -11.66 4.00 -22.38
CA ARG A 7 -11.03 5.17 -23.01
C ARG A 7 -12.07 6.28 -23.14
N ILE A 8 -11.71 7.47 -22.65
CA ILE A 8 -12.48 8.70 -22.84
C ILE A 8 -11.65 9.70 -23.66
N THR A 9 -12.34 10.55 -24.44
CA THR A 9 -11.74 11.70 -25.11
C THR A 9 -12.34 12.95 -24.49
N ILE A 10 -11.51 13.85 -23.99
CA ILE A 10 -11.93 15.10 -23.34
C ILE A 10 -11.09 16.25 -23.89
N THR A 11 -11.71 17.42 -24.06
CA THR A 11 -11.01 18.66 -24.43
C THR A 11 -10.79 19.47 -23.16
N LEU A 12 -9.55 19.90 -22.93
CA LEU A 12 -9.13 20.62 -21.72
C LEU A 12 -8.43 21.93 -22.10
N PRO A 13 -8.58 23.02 -21.30
CA PRO A 13 -7.78 24.23 -21.49
C PRO A 13 -6.29 23.93 -21.46
N LYS A 14 -5.51 24.65 -22.27
CA LYS A 14 -4.07 24.42 -22.44
C LYS A 14 -3.32 24.61 -21.12
N GLU A 15 -3.70 25.63 -20.35
CA GLU A 15 -3.11 25.95 -19.06
C GLU A 15 -3.32 24.82 -18.04
N MET A 16 -4.44 24.10 -18.15
CA MET A 16 -4.73 22.93 -17.30
C MET A 16 -3.90 21.72 -17.72
N LEU A 17 -3.71 21.48 -19.01
CA LEU A 17 -2.79 20.44 -19.49
C LEU A 17 -1.35 20.73 -19.04
N GLU A 18 -0.90 21.98 -19.13
CA GLU A 18 0.41 22.38 -18.64
C GLU A 18 0.53 22.22 -17.12
N ALA A 19 -0.53 22.48 -16.35
CA ALA A 19 -0.57 22.23 -14.92
C ALA A 19 -0.47 20.75 -14.56
N ILE A 20 -1.12 19.87 -15.34
CA ILE A 20 -1.02 18.41 -15.22
C ILE A 20 0.41 17.96 -15.53
N ASP A 21 1.01 18.49 -16.61
CA ASP A 21 2.36 18.14 -17.03
C ASP A 21 3.41 18.52 -16.00
N ARG A 22 3.27 19.67 -15.36
CA ARG A 22 4.17 20.10 -14.27
C ARG A 22 4.14 19.15 -13.07
N ARG A 23 3.08 18.34 -12.90
CA ARG A 23 3.00 17.33 -11.84
C ARG A 23 3.62 15.99 -12.24
N ILE A 24 3.93 15.75 -13.52
CA ILE A 24 4.53 14.50 -14.00
C ILE A 24 5.97 14.41 -13.50
N ASP A 25 6.21 13.55 -12.51
CA ASP A 25 7.53 13.28 -11.96
C ASP A 25 8.11 11.92 -12.42
N ARG A 26 7.40 11.21 -13.30
CA ARG A 26 7.71 9.86 -13.84
C ARG A 26 7.84 8.73 -12.82
N VAL A 27 7.75 9.05 -11.53
CA VAL A 27 7.82 8.09 -10.43
C VAL A 27 6.39 7.83 -9.95
N PHE A 28 5.71 8.89 -9.57
CA PHE A 28 4.36 8.90 -9.05
C PHE A 28 3.34 9.16 -10.15
N PHE A 29 3.56 10.25 -10.88
CA PHE A 29 2.75 10.69 -12.00
C PHE A 29 3.47 10.28 -13.27
N LYS A 30 3.24 9.02 -13.69
CA LYS A 30 3.96 8.38 -14.80
C LYS A 30 3.75 9.07 -16.16
N ASN A 31 2.50 9.44 -16.46
CA ASN A 31 2.10 10.08 -17.72
C ASN A 31 0.77 10.83 -17.53
N ARG A 32 0.37 11.67 -18.48
CA ARG A 32 -0.85 12.48 -18.42
C ARG A 32 -2.10 11.67 -18.06
N SER A 33 -2.35 10.55 -18.75
CA SER A 33 -3.54 9.72 -18.52
C SER A 33 -3.60 9.21 -17.10
N HIS A 34 -2.47 8.75 -16.59
CA HIS A 34 -2.35 8.26 -15.22
C HIS A 34 -2.45 9.41 -14.20
N THR A 35 -1.87 10.57 -14.48
CA THR A 35 -2.02 11.77 -13.64
C THR A 35 -3.47 12.22 -13.55
N ILE A 36 -4.19 12.24 -14.68
CA ILE A 36 -5.62 12.57 -14.73
C ILE A 36 -6.43 11.55 -13.93
N GLU A 37 -6.15 10.25 -14.06
CA GLU A 37 -6.80 9.19 -13.27
C GLU A 37 -6.62 9.42 -11.77
N CYS A 38 -5.41 9.71 -11.31
CA CYS A 38 -5.12 9.98 -9.90
C CYS A 38 -5.88 11.23 -9.40
N LEU A 39 -5.84 12.33 -10.16
CA LEU A 39 -6.52 13.57 -9.79
C LEU A 39 -8.04 13.40 -9.76
N LEU A 40 -8.60 12.68 -10.73
CA LEU A 40 -10.03 12.38 -10.75
C LEU A 40 -10.39 11.54 -9.55
N ALA A 41 -9.69 10.43 -9.29
CA ALA A 41 -9.95 9.55 -8.15
C ALA A 41 -9.97 10.31 -6.81
N GLN A 42 -9.06 11.29 -6.64
CA GLN A 42 -9.06 12.19 -5.49
C GLN A 42 -10.32 13.05 -5.40
N VAL A 43 -10.78 13.63 -6.52
CA VAL A 43 -11.95 14.50 -6.59
C VAL A 43 -13.26 13.74 -6.44
N ILE A 44 -13.43 12.60 -7.12
CA ILE A 44 -14.66 11.81 -7.08
C ILE A 44 -14.77 10.97 -5.80
N GLY A 45 -13.78 11.05 -4.89
CA GLY A 45 -13.76 10.25 -3.68
C GLY A 45 -13.80 8.77 -4.02
N PHE A 46 -13.02 8.32 -5.00
CA PHE A 46 -12.90 6.90 -5.31
C PHE A 46 -12.16 6.21 -4.15
N GLN A 47 -12.92 5.87 -3.11
CA GLN A 47 -12.45 5.50 -1.77
C GLN A 47 -12.01 4.03 -1.65
N ALA A 48 -12.21 3.25 -2.70
CA ALA A 48 -11.91 1.84 -2.69
C ALA A 48 -10.41 1.58 -2.72
N VAL A 49 -9.87 1.05 -1.62
CA VAL A 49 -8.52 0.49 -1.60
C VAL A 49 -8.51 -0.80 -2.42
N ARG A 50 -7.93 -0.75 -3.62
CA ARG A 50 -7.92 -1.88 -4.58
C ARG A 50 -6.65 -2.71 -4.58
N GLN A 51 -5.61 -2.23 -3.90
CA GLN A 51 -4.33 -2.92 -3.79
C GLN A 51 -3.96 -3.14 -2.32
N ALA A 52 -3.36 -4.30 -2.04
CA ALA A 52 -2.65 -4.55 -0.81
C ALA A 52 -1.21 -5.03 -1.09
N VAL A 53 -0.28 -4.56 -0.27
CA VAL A 53 1.11 -5.03 -0.23
C VAL A 53 1.30 -5.87 1.03
N ILE A 54 1.89 -7.05 0.90
CA ILE A 54 2.18 -7.94 2.03
C ILE A 54 3.69 -8.12 2.12
N LEU A 55 4.28 -7.60 3.20
CA LEU A 55 5.72 -7.64 3.44
C LEU A 55 6.07 -8.89 4.24
N LEU A 56 6.52 -9.94 3.57
CA LEU A 56 6.82 -11.24 4.16
C LEU A 56 8.30 -11.42 4.54
N GLY A 57 9.18 -10.49 4.20
CA GLY A 57 10.61 -10.60 4.54
C GLY A 57 10.95 -10.30 6.02
N GLY A 58 12.16 -10.70 6.40
CA GLY A 58 12.83 -10.34 7.65
C GLY A 58 12.73 -11.41 8.75
N LYS A 59 13.19 -11.07 9.97
CA LYS A 59 13.37 -12.04 11.07
C LYS A 59 12.14 -12.89 11.46
N ASN A 60 10.94 -12.48 11.07
CA ASN A 60 9.68 -13.18 11.38
C ASN A 60 8.99 -13.74 10.12
N ALA A 61 9.67 -13.88 8.99
CA ALA A 61 9.09 -14.28 7.71
C ALA A 61 8.17 -15.50 7.81
N GLU A 62 8.61 -16.55 8.49
CA GLU A 62 7.80 -17.76 8.67
C GLU A 62 6.48 -17.51 9.41
N LYS A 63 6.49 -16.68 10.45
CA LYS A 63 5.28 -16.31 11.20
C LYS A 63 4.34 -15.46 10.35
N LYS A 64 4.89 -14.57 9.52
CA LYS A 64 4.10 -13.77 8.58
C LYS A 64 3.43 -14.65 7.53
N VAL A 65 4.14 -15.66 7.02
CA VAL A 65 3.56 -16.66 6.12
C VAL A 65 2.45 -17.43 6.81
N ALA A 66 2.63 -17.83 8.08
CA ALA A 66 1.61 -18.58 8.82
C ALA A 66 0.25 -17.84 8.92
N ILE A 67 0.24 -16.52 8.95
CA ILE A 67 -0.99 -15.71 8.99
C ILE A 67 -1.47 -15.24 7.60
N LEU A 68 -0.78 -15.62 6.52
CA LEU A 68 -1.09 -15.16 5.17
C LEU A 68 -2.50 -15.59 4.76
N ALA A 69 -2.91 -16.80 5.10
CA ALA A 69 -4.26 -17.30 4.80
C ALA A 69 -5.36 -16.40 5.42
N ASP A 70 -5.17 -15.98 6.67
CA ASP A 70 -6.11 -15.10 7.37
C ASP A 70 -6.13 -13.70 6.74
N ILE A 71 -4.96 -13.16 6.35
CA ILE A 71 -4.85 -11.88 5.63
C ILE A 71 -5.60 -11.96 4.30
N LEU A 72 -5.40 -13.02 3.52
CA LEU A 72 -6.11 -13.21 2.25
C LEU A 72 -7.63 -13.30 2.48
N GLN A 73 -8.08 -13.94 3.56
CA GLN A 73 -9.51 -14.05 3.88
C GLN A 73 -10.15 -12.71 4.20
N ILE A 74 -9.50 -11.83 4.97
CA ILE A 74 -10.04 -10.48 5.22
C ILE A 74 -10.02 -9.62 3.97
N LEU A 75 -8.98 -9.74 3.13
CA LEU A 75 -8.88 -8.99 1.88
C LEU A 75 -9.98 -9.38 0.88
N LYS A 76 -10.41 -10.64 0.86
CA LYS A 76 -11.54 -11.11 0.03
C LYS A 76 -12.86 -10.44 0.37
N LYS A 77 -13.02 -9.92 1.59
CA LYS A 77 -14.20 -9.18 2.04
C LYS A 77 -14.16 -7.70 1.64
N THR A 78 -13.09 -7.25 0.99
CA THR A 78 -12.89 -5.86 0.55
C THR A 78 -12.90 -5.75 -0.97
N GLU A 79 -12.73 -4.54 -1.49
CA GLU A 79 -12.55 -4.28 -2.92
C GLU A 79 -11.12 -4.56 -3.45
N VAL A 80 -10.21 -5.06 -2.61
CA VAL A 80 -8.86 -5.39 -3.04
C VAL A 80 -8.88 -6.48 -4.11
N LYS A 81 -8.30 -6.16 -5.27
CA LYS A 81 -8.13 -7.08 -6.40
C LYS A 81 -6.66 -7.33 -6.73
N ASN A 82 -5.77 -6.41 -6.37
CA ASN A 82 -4.36 -6.50 -6.69
C ASN A 82 -3.54 -6.79 -5.44
N LEU A 83 -2.69 -7.82 -5.48
CA LEU A 83 -1.76 -8.14 -4.40
C LEU A 83 -0.33 -7.99 -4.88
N LEU A 84 0.49 -7.34 -4.07
CA LEU A 84 1.94 -7.34 -4.21
C LEU A 84 2.53 -8.02 -2.97
N ILE A 85 3.20 -9.15 -3.16
CA ILE A 85 3.85 -9.88 -2.07
C ILE A 85 5.35 -9.68 -2.20
N ILE A 86 5.97 -9.14 -1.16
CA ILE A 86 7.42 -8.85 -1.16
C ILE A 86 8.10 -9.72 -0.11
N THR A 87 8.98 -10.61 -0.55
CA THR A 87 9.77 -11.54 0.29
C THR A 87 11.21 -11.05 0.48
N GLY A 88 11.95 -11.66 1.42
CA GLY A 88 13.39 -11.43 1.55
C GLY A 88 14.17 -12.13 0.42
N LYS A 89 15.21 -11.49 -0.14
CA LYS A 89 16.08 -12.14 -1.15
C LYS A 89 16.79 -13.40 -0.60
N ALA A 90 17.06 -13.44 0.71
CA ALA A 90 17.73 -14.54 1.38
C ALA A 90 16.79 -15.70 1.78
N GLU A 91 15.55 -15.72 1.29
CA GLU A 91 14.51 -16.67 1.74
C GLU A 91 13.91 -17.51 0.58
N PRO A 92 14.72 -18.25 -0.20
CA PRO A 92 14.24 -19.01 -1.36
C PRO A 92 13.21 -20.10 -0.97
N GLU A 93 13.35 -20.72 0.19
CA GLU A 93 12.40 -21.70 0.73
C GLU A 93 11.01 -21.10 0.98
N LEU A 94 10.95 -19.80 1.28
CA LEU A 94 9.70 -19.10 1.49
C LEU A 94 8.90 -18.99 0.19
N ASN A 95 9.59 -18.79 -0.93
CA ASN A 95 8.95 -18.73 -2.25
C ASN A 95 8.28 -20.07 -2.60
N GLN A 96 8.92 -21.20 -2.27
CA GLN A 96 8.32 -22.52 -2.46
C GLN A 96 7.10 -22.72 -1.55
N LYS A 97 7.16 -22.26 -0.28
CA LYS A 97 5.99 -22.29 0.62
C LYS A 97 4.83 -21.45 0.07
N LEU A 98 5.11 -20.35 -0.63
CA LEU A 98 4.08 -19.49 -1.23
C LEU A 98 3.35 -20.15 -2.41
N GLU A 99 3.97 -21.10 -3.10
CA GLU A 99 3.31 -21.86 -4.19
C GLU A 99 2.13 -22.69 -3.69
N ALA A 100 2.15 -23.11 -2.41
CA ALA A 100 1.06 -23.85 -1.79
C ALA A 100 -0.18 -22.97 -1.51
N TYR A 101 -0.07 -21.64 -1.58
CA TYR A 101 -1.18 -20.73 -1.30
C TYR A 101 -2.01 -20.47 -2.55
N SER A 102 -3.33 -20.57 -2.39
CA SER A 102 -4.28 -20.14 -3.42
C SER A 102 -4.59 -18.65 -3.28
N PHE A 103 -4.18 -17.87 -4.26
CA PHE A 103 -4.49 -16.44 -4.38
C PHE A 103 -5.77 -16.18 -5.21
N ASN A 104 -6.68 -17.16 -5.29
CA ASN A 104 -7.91 -17.05 -6.06
C ASN A 104 -8.71 -15.80 -5.69
N GLY A 105 -9.10 -15.01 -6.70
CA GLY A 105 -9.79 -13.73 -6.53
C GLY A 105 -8.87 -12.52 -6.58
N PHE A 106 -7.54 -12.71 -6.64
CA PHE A 106 -6.55 -11.65 -6.72
C PHE A 106 -5.64 -11.76 -7.94
N SER A 107 -5.29 -10.62 -8.53
CA SER A 107 -4.17 -10.46 -9.45
C SER A 107 -2.91 -10.24 -8.62
N THR A 108 -2.11 -11.30 -8.47
CA THR A 108 -0.96 -11.33 -7.55
C THR A 108 0.35 -11.16 -8.29
N ARG A 109 1.24 -10.33 -7.74
CA ARG A 109 2.63 -10.17 -8.17
C ARG A 109 3.56 -10.46 -7.00
N PHE A 110 4.70 -11.06 -7.30
CA PHE A 110 5.75 -11.35 -6.33
C PHE A 110 6.98 -10.51 -6.64
N ALA A 111 7.63 -10.03 -5.60
CA ALA A 111 8.89 -9.32 -5.65
C ALA A 111 9.76 -9.74 -4.47
N SER A 112 11.06 -9.44 -4.53
CA SER A 112 11.97 -9.68 -3.41
C SER A 112 12.77 -8.41 -3.10
N SER A 113 13.07 -8.19 -1.83
CA SER A 113 13.86 -7.06 -1.37
C SER A 113 14.63 -7.40 -0.10
N ASP A 114 15.80 -6.80 0.05
CA ASP A 114 16.66 -6.84 1.23
C ASP A 114 16.82 -5.44 1.87
N ARG A 115 16.01 -4.46 1.43
CA ARG A 115 16.16 -3.03 1.78
C ARG A 115 15.32 -2.58 2.97
N GLY A 116 14.83 -3.50 3.78
CA GLY A 116 13.91 -3.22 4.89
C GLY A 116 12.47 -2.91 4.43
N SER A 117 11.54 -2.72 5.37
CA SER A 117 10.10 -2.55 5.06
C SER A 117 9.82 -1.31 4.19
N GLY A 118 10.46 -0.18 4.49
CA GLY A 118 10.33 1.03 3.70
C GLY A 118 11.08 0.94 2.37
N GLY A 119 12.31 0.42 2.41
CA GLY A 119 13.11 0.27 1.20
C GLY A 119 12.48 -0.69 0.19
N ALA A 120 11.81 -1.75 0.64
CA ALA A 120 11.05 -2.67 -0.20
C ALA A 120 9.92 -1.98 -0.98
N LEU A 121 9.15 -1.09 -0.32
CA LEU A 121 8.12 -0.31 -0.99
C LEU A 121 8.72 0.66 -2.02
N LYS A 122 9.87 1.26 -1.68
CA LYS A 122 10.56 2.21 -2.56
C LYS A 122 11.20 1.53 -3.77
N GLU A 123 11.81 0.37 -3.59
CA GLU A 123 12.44 -0.43 -4.64
C GLU A 123 11.41 -0.85 -5.68
N HIS A 124 10.23 -1.31 -5.24
CA HIS A 124 9.16 -1.83 -6.10
C HIS A 124 8.02 -0.83 -6.33
N HIS A 125 8.31 0.46 -6.26
CA HIS A 125 7.33 1.54 -6.37
C HIS A 125 6.53 1.50 -7.69
N GLU A 126 7.12 0.99 -8.77
CA GLU A 126 6.49 0.86 -10.08
C GLU A 126 5.35 -0.17 -10.09
N LEU A 127 5.37 -1.13 -9.17
CA LEU A 127 4.34 -2.16 -8.97
C LEU A 127 3.20 -1.68 -8.04
N ILE A 128 3.43 -0.61 -7.27
CA ILE A 128 2.45 -0.01 -6.38
C ILE A 128 1.52 0.90 -7.19
N SER A 129 0.23 0.77 -6.97
CA SER A 129 -0.79 1.61 -7.57
C SER A 129 -0.70 3.01 -6.99
N THR A 130 -0.71 3.97 -7.90
CA THR A 130 -0.62 5.40 -7.61
C THR A 130 -1.98 6.09 -7.80
N ALA A 131 -3.00 5.35 -8.28
CA ALA A 131 -4.36 5.84 -8.51
C ALA A 131 -5.18 6.06 -7.22
N GLY A 132 -4.72 5.56 -6.07
CA GLY A 132 -5.41 5.70 -4.80
C GLY A 132 -4.70 4.93 -3.68
N PRO A 133 -5.21 5.00 -2.44
CA PRO A 133 -4.57 4.40 -1.28
C PRO A 133 -4.44 2.87 -1.40
N PHE A 134 -3.47 2.32 -0.68
CA PHE A 134 -3.19 0.88 -0.64
C PHE A 134 -2.96 0.41 0.79
N TYR A 135 -3.34 -0.84 1.07
CA TYR A 135 -3.02 -1.47 2.34
C TYR A 135 -1.57 -1.96 2.34
N VAL A 136 -0.92 -1.92 3.49
CA VAL A 136 0.35 -2.61 3.70
C VAL A 136 0.27 -3.45 4.98
N PHE A 137 0.56 -4.75 4.85
CA PHE A 137 0.65 -5.67 5.98
C PHE A 137 2.12 -5.90 6.32
N ASN A 138 2.56 -5.36 7.46
CA ASN A 138 3.85 -5.68 8.05
C ASN A 138 3.65 -6.23 9.47
N THR A 139 2.99 -7.38 9.56
CA THR A 139 2.65 -8.01 10.83
C THR A 139 2.92 -9.51 10.80
N SER A 140 3.34 -10.05 11.94
CA SER A 140 3.45 -11.48 12.23
C SER A 140 2.34 -11.98 13.15
N ILE A 141 1.40 -11.09 13.52
CA ILE A 141 0.22 -11.37 14.35
C ILE A 141 -1.03 -10.97 13.58
N PHE A 142 -2.00 -11.87 13.49
CA PHE A 142 -3.25 -11.57 12.80
C PHE A 142 -4.09 -10.54 13.59
N PRO A 143 -4.49 -9.41 12.97
CA PRO A 143 -5.22 -8.34 13.65
C PRO A 143 -6.72 -8.65 13.78
N LYS A 144 -7.10 -9.46 14.78
CA LYS A 144 -8.49 -9.96 14.95
C LYS A 144 -9.61 -8.89 14.97
N LYS A 145 -9.30 -7.67 15.41
CA LYS A 145 -10.28 -6.57 15.54
C LYS A 145 -10.23 -5.57 14.38
N LEU A 146 -9.36 -5.77 13.40
CA LEU A 146 -9.19 -4.82 12.31
C LEU A 146 -10.31 -4.96 11.28
N ASP A 147 -10.99 -3.85 11.04
CA ASP A 147 -11.93 -3.67 9.93
C ASP A 147 -11.28 -2.74 8.90
N LEU A 148 -10.90 -3.33 7.75
CA LEU A 148 -10.16 -2.64 6.70
C LEU A 148 -11.00 -1.53 6.07
N GLU A 149 -12.30 -1.73 5.87
CA GLU A 149 -13.17 -0.71 5.29
C GLU A 149 -13.32 0.49 6.20
N LYS A 150 -13.48 0.26 7.51
CA LYS A 150 -13.48 1.34 8.51
C LYS A 150 -12.15 2.08 8.54
N MET A 151 -11.03 1.36 8.45
CA MET A 151 -9.71 1.96 8.41
C MET A 151 -9.52 2.84 7.16
N ALA A 152 -9.96 2.39 5.98
CA ALA A 152 -9.92 3.17 4.75
C ALA A 152 -10.81 4.42 4.82
N LYS A 153 -12.05 4.29 5.31
CA LYS A 153 -12.97 5.42 5.52
C LYS A 153 -12.37 6.45 6.49
N PHE A 154 -11.78 5.98 7.58
CA PHE A 154 -11.09 6.85 8.53
C PHE A 154 -9.89 7.56 7.90
N HIS A 155 -9.04 6.82 7.17
CA HIS A 155 -7.90 7.38 6.45
C HIS A 155 -8.32 8.52 5.52
N HIS A 156 -9.35 8.28 4.71
CA HIS A 156 -9.91 9.28 3.81
C HIS A 156 -10.44 10.51 4.56
N LYS A 157 -11.25 10.30 5.61
CA LYS A 157 -11.80 11.39 6.43
C LYS A 157 -10.71 12.27 7.06
N MET A 158 -9.59 11.67 7.45
CA MET A 158 -8.50 12.38 8.13
C MET A 158 -7.55 13.11 7.17
N GLY A 159 -7.57 12.78 5.87
CA GLY A 159 -6.75 13.42 4.84
C GLY A 159 -5.25 13.33 5.13
N ARG A 160 -4.78 12.18 5.63
CA ARG A 160 -3.38 11.94 6.02
C ARG A 160 -2.68 11.08 4.99
N VAL A 161 -1.35 11.18 4.92
CA VAL A 161 -0.53 10.33 4.03
C VAL A 161 -0.49 8.90 4.54
N ALA A 162 -0.59 8.71 5.86
CA ALA A 162 -0.55 7.40 6.49
C ALA A 162 -1.57 7.25 7.62
N THR A 163 -2.24 6.10 7.65
CA THR A 163 -3.00 5.62 8.80
C THR A 163 -2.40 4.30 9.27
N VAL A 164 -2.08 4.21 10.56
CA VAL A 164 -1.38 3.06 11.16
C VAL A 164 -2.31 2.36 12.15
N TYR A 165 -2.55 1.07 11.94
CA TYR A 165 -3.18 0.21 12.93
C TYR A 165 -2.13 -0.63 13.64
N GLN A 166 -1.92 -0.34 14.92
CA GLN A 166 -0.96 -1.06 15.75
C GLN A 166 -1.59 -2.35 16.29
N VAL A 167 -1.11 -3.50 15.82
CA VAL A 167 -1.59 -4.82 16.27
C VAL A 167 -1.11 -5.06 17.70
N ASP A 168 0.18 -4.86 17.96
CA ASP A 168 0.80 -4.95 19.29
C ASP A 168 1.95 -3.94 19.47
N ALA A 169 2.57 -3.94 20.64
CA ALA A 169 3.68 -3.03 20.96
C ALA A 169 5.01 -3.36 20.25
N LYS A 170 5.10 -4.48 19.50
CA LYS A 170 6.34 -5.04 18.94
C LYS A 170 6.40 -4.92 17.42
N GLU A 171 6.13 -3.71 16.91
CA GLU A 171 6.26 -3.37 15.48
C GLU A 171 5.37 -4.22 14.54
N ASN A 172 4.30 -4.84 15.05
CA ASN A 172 3.30 -5.50 14.22
C ASN A 172 2.22 -4.48 13.82
N GLU A 173 2.27 -4.04 12.58
CA GLU A 173 1.45 -2.93 12.12
C GLU A 173 0.81 -3.24 10.76
N VAL A 174 -0.41 -2.73 10.60
CA VAL A 174 -1.12 -2.70 9.31
C VAL A 174 -1.33 -1.25 8.95
N TYR A 175 -1.15 -0.93 7.69
CA TYR A 175 -1.16 0.44 7.20
C TYR A 175 -2.20 0.63 6.11
N VAL A 176 -2.72 1.86 6.02
CA VAL A 176 -3.28 2.43 4.80
C VAL A 176 -2.39 3.61 4.45
N PHE A 177 -1.84 3.58 3.25
CA PHE A 177 -1.00 4.67 2.75
C PHE A 177 -1.62 5.29 1.51
N GLU A 178 -1.55 6.62 1.46
CA GLU A 178 -1.59 7.32 0.20
C GLU A 178 -0.32 7.01 -0.60
N PRO A 179 -0.38 6.88 -1.92
CA PRO A 179 0.79 6.56 -2.71
C PRO A 179 1.94 7.60 -2.54
N GLU A 180 1.63 8.84 -2.16
CA GLU A 180 2.63 9.88 -1.86
C GLU A 180 3.63 9.46 -0.77
N ILE A 181 3.28 8.48 0.09
CA ILE A 181 4.17 7.91 1.11
C ILE A 181 5.56 7.60 0.57
N LEU A 182 5.65 7.14 -0.69
CA LEU A 182 6.88 6.72 -1.36
C LEU A 182 7.88 7.87 -1.52
N ARG A 183 7.45 9.13 -1.43
CA ARG A 183 8.31 10.33 -1.46
C ARG A 183 8.99 10.58 -0.11
N TYR A 184 8.37 10.14 0.97
CA TYR A 184 8.89 10.27 2.33
C TYR A 184 9.85 9.15 2.71
N ILE A 185 9.93 8.07 1.92
CA ILE A 185 10.89 6.99 2.12
C ILE A 185 12.27 7.42 1.59
N PRO A 186 13.31 7.52 2.43
CA PRO A 186 14.64 7.91 2.01
C PRO A 186 15.24 6.95 0.98
N ASN A 187 16.00 7.47 0.01
CA ASN A 187 16.80 6.66 -0.91
C ASN A 187 18.07 6.18 -0.20
N ARG A 188 17.96 5.14 0.64
CA ARG A 188 19.08 4.49 1.34
C ARG A 188 19.07 2.99 1.10
N GLU A 189 20.18 2.31 1.33
CA GLU A 189 20.27 0.85 1.14
C GLU A 189 19.25 0.11 2.01
N PHE A 190 19.08 0.51 3.28
CA PHE A 190 18.14 -0.12 4.21
C PHE A 190 17.27 0.90 4.93
N VAL A 191 15.95 0.74 4.85
CA VAL A 191 14.96 1.63 5.49
C VAL A 191 13.83 0.82 6.12
N LEU A 192 13.58 1.04 7.40
CA LEU A 192 12.41 0.53 8.12
C LEU A 192 11.34 1.61 8.28
N LEU A 193 10.09 1.28 7.95
CA LEU A 193 8.95 2.18 8.09
C LEU A 193 8.83 2.70 9.53
N GLU A 194 8.88 1.77 10.48
CA GLU A 194 8.60 1.97 11.91
C GLU A 194 9.65 2.83 12.58
N LYS A 195 10.91 2.76 12.13
CA LYS A 195 12.04 3.44 12.77
C LYS A 195 12.42 4.75 12.10
N GLN A 196 12.16 4.89 10.80
CA GLN A 196 12.73 5.99 10.01
C GLN A 196 11.69 6.80 9.26
N VAL A 197 10.56 6.21 8.85
CA VAL A 197 9.57 6.90 8.01
C VAL A 197 8.40 7.40 8.88
N LEU A 198 7.76 6.50 9.61
CA LEU A 198 6.58 6.81 10.42
C LEU A 198 6.85 7.84 11.52
N PRO A 199 7.97 7.80 12.27
CA PRO A 199 8.25 8.82 13.29
C PRO A 199 8.27 10.25 12.72
N GLU A 200 8.88 10.44 11.55
CA GLU A 200 8.91 11.74 10.88
C GLU A 200 7.52 12.15 10.37
N LEU A 201 6.72 11.21 9.86
CA LEU A 201 5.35 11.51 9.45
C LEU A 201 4.45 11.88 10.64
N PHE A 202 4.58 11.20 11.78
CA PHE A 202 3.85 11.58 12.99
C PHE A 202 4.27 12.97 13.48
N LYS A 203 5.57 13.26 13.51
CA LYS A 203 6.12 14.57 13.88
C LYS A 203 5.57 15.69 13.00
N ASN A 204 5.44 15.44 11.70
CA ASN A 204 4.89 16.39 10.73
C ASN A 204 3.36 16.33 10.59
N ARG A 205 2.67 15.57 11.44
CA ARG A 205 1.20 15.36 11.40
C ARG A 205 0.69 14.83 10.05
N LEU A 206 1.52 14.08 9.34
CA LEU A 206 1.18 13.40 8.08
C LEU A 206 0.75 11.94 8.30
N ALA A 207 1.01 11.37 9.47
CA ALA A 207 0.53 10.06 9.90
C ALA A 207 -0.44 10.16 11.08
N ILE A 208 -1.34 9.19 11.21
CA ILE A 208 -2.28 9.06 12.33
C ILE A 208 -2.48 7.59 12.74
N LEU A 209 -2.74 7.35 14.03
CA LEU A 209 -3.12 6.03 14.51
C LEU A 209 -4.61 5.76 14.25
N PHE A 210 -4.93 4.58 13.73
CA PHE A 210 -6.29 4.07 13.68
C PHE A 210 -6.68 3.53 15.06
N PRO A 211 -7.69 4.11 15.72
CA PRO A 211 -8.08 3.68 17.06
C PRO A 211 -8.77 2.31 17.04
N LYS A 212 -8.50 1.51 18.07
CA LYS A 212 -8.97 0.11 18.17
C LYS A 212 -10.47 -0.03 18.42
N ASP A 213 -11.12 1.01 18.94
CA ASP A 213 -12.54 0.99 19.36
C ASP A 213 -13.37 2.08 18.66
N ILE A 214 -13.13 2.30 17.37
CA ILE A 214 -13.90 3.29 16.61
C ILE A 214 -15.32 2.76 16.33
N LYS A 215 -16.33 3.55 16.73
CA LYS A 215 -17.70 3.49 16.16
C LYS A 215 -17.74 4.56 15.07
N ILE A 216 -17.72 4.14 13.79
CA ILE A 216 -17.97 5.03 12.64
C ILE A 216 -19.47 5.04 12.38
#